data_AF-A0A377UV80-F1
#
_entry.id   AF-A0A377UV80-F1
#
_cell.length_a   1.000
_cell.length_b   1.000
_cell.length_c   1.000
_cell.angle_alpha   90.00
_cell.angle_beta   90.00
_cell.angle_gamma   90.00
#
_symmetry.space_group_name_H-M   'P 1'
#
loop_
_entity.id
_entity.type
_entity.pdbx_description
1 polymer ?
#
loop_
_entity_poly.entity_id
_entity_poly.type
_entity_poly.pdbx_seq_one_letter_code
_entity_poly.pdbx_strand_id
1 'polypeptide(L)' 'MPVGFAKKMVIPHLPTFLQQYPGIELELSSSDRLVDVIREGFDCVVRVGALKDSG' A
#
# COMPACT_ATOMS: atom_id res chain seq x y z
N MET A 1 1.55 -1.78 -5.29
CA MET A 1 1.91 -2.96 -4.46
C MET A 1 1.48 -4.24 -5.17
N PRO A 2 2.30 -5.31 -5.21
CA PRO A 2 1.92 -6.59 -5.84
C PRO A 2 0.72 -7.27 -5.15
N VAL A 3 -0.18 -7.86 -5.95
CA VAL A 3 -1.45 -8.45 -5.45
C VAL A 3 -1.23 -9.57 -4.44
N GLY A 4 -0.23 -10.41 -4.66
CA GLY A 4 0.08 -11.52 -3.75
C GLY A 4 0.51 -11.04 -2.36
N PHE A 5 1.25 -9.93 -2.31
CA PHE A 5 1.66 -9.33 -1.04
C PHE A 5 0.46 -8.72 -0.31
N ALA A 6 -0.38 -7.96 -1.03
CA ALA A 6 -1.60 -7.37 -0.48
C ALA A 6 -2.46 -8.44 0.23
N LYS A 7 -2.75 -9.54 -0.49
CA LYS A 7 -3.63 -10.61 0.01
C LYS A 7 -3.05 -11.40 1.18
N LYS A 8 -1.74 -11.65 1.19
CA LYS A 8 -1.11 -12.52 2.20
C LYS A 8 -0.61 -11.77 3.43
N MET A 9 -0.21 -10.51 3.26
CA MET A 9 0.52 -9.76 4.29
C MET A 9 -0.25 -8.54 4.81
N VAL A 10 -1.16 -7.94 4.02
CA VAL A 10 -1.83 -6.70 4.42
C VAL A 10 -3.28 -6.96 4.80
N ILE A 11 -4.07 -7.52 3.89
CA ILE A 11 -5.52 -7.74 4.07
C ILE A 11 -5.86 -8.51 5.37
N PRO A 12 -5.13 -9.57 5.77
CA PRO A 12 -5.47 -10.30 7.00
C PRO A 12 -5.40 -9.47 8.28
N HIS A 13 -4.61 -8.39 8.29
CA HIS A 13 -4.41 -7.53 9.46
C HIS A 13 -5.24 -6.24 9.42
N LEU A 14 -5.87 -5.92 8.28
CA LEU A 14 -6.69 -4.72 8.13
C LEU A 14 -7.86 -4.63 9.11
N PRO A 15 -8.63 -5.70 9.41
CA PRO A 15 -9.75 -5.59 10.32
C PRO A 15 -9.33 -5.08 11.70
N THR A 16 -8.25 -5.64 12.26
CA THR A 16 -7.71 -5.22 13.56
C THR A 16 -7.20 -3.78 13.50
N PHE A 17 -6.50 -3.40 12.42
CA PHE A 17 -6.01 -2.04 12.25
C PHE A 17 -7.15 -1.02 12.20
N LEU A 18 -8.18 -1.26 11.40
CA LEU A 18 -9.32 -0.35 11.26
C LEU A 18 -10.16 -0.27 12.54
N GLN A 19 -10.25 -1.36 13.31
CA GLN A 19 -10.88 -1.34 14.64
C GLN A 19 -10.08 -0.49 15.64
N GLN A 20 -8.75 -0.58 15.61
CA GLN A 20 -7.88 0.19 16.49
C GLN A 20 -7.86 1.68 16.12
N TYR A 21 -8.04 2.01 14.83
CA TYR A 21 -7.99 3.37 14.30
C TYR A 21 -9.25 3.70 13.47
N PRO A 22 -10.42 3.88 14.12
CA PRO A 22 -11.71 4.03 13.42
C PRO A 22 -11.86 5.35 12.63
N GLY A 23 -10.98 6.32 12.84
CA GLY A 23 -10.96 7.58 12.08
C GLY A 23 -10.18 7.52 10.77
N ILE A 24 -9.56 6.38 10.45
CA ILE A 24 -8.81 6.19 9.21
C ILE A 24 -9.75 5.64 8.14
N GLU A 25 -9.91 6.39 7.05
CA GLU A 25 -10.41 5.86 5.78
C GLU A 25 -9.23 5.35 4.96
N LEU A 26 -9.28 4.10 4.52
CA LEU A 26 -8.18 3.45 3.82
C LEU A 26 -8.59 3.06 2.40
N GLU A 27 -7.92 3.65 1.41
CA GLU A 27 -7.96 3.17 0.03
C GLU A 27 -6.70 2.37 -0.27
N LEU A 28 -6.87 1.14 -0.78
CA LEU A 28 -5.76 0.23 -1.01
C LEU A 28 -5.73 -0.23 -2.46
N SER A 29 -4.74 0.27 -3.21
CA SER A 29 -4.54 -0.08 -4.61
C SER A 29 -3.40 -1.06 -4.80
N SER A 30 -3.64 -2.09 -5.61
CA SER A 30 -2.65 -3.10 -5.96
C SER A 30 -2.42 -3.13 -7.46
N SER A 31 -1.17 -2.92 -7.84
CA SER A 31 -0.70 -2.86 -9.22
C SER A 31 0.78 -3.20 -9.28
N ASP A 32 1.20 -3.78 -10.41
CA ASP A 32 2.59 -4.10 -10.74
C ASP A 32 3.29 -2.95 -11.48
N ARG A 33 2.58 -1.86 -11.81
CA ARG A 33 3.19 -0.67 -12.40
C ARG A 33 3.88 0.20 -11.35
N LEU A 34 4.90 0.94 -11.79
CA LEU A 34 5.41 2.06 -11.01
C LEU A 34 4.36 3.18 -11.03
N VAL A 35 3.96 3.62 -9.84
CA VAL A 35 3.03 4.74 -9.65
C VAL A 35 3.80 5.99 -9.23
N ASP A 36 3.34 7.13 -9.72
CA ASP A 36 3.80 8.45 -9.26
C ASP A 36 3.01 8.81 -8.01
N VAL A 37 3.67 8.70 -6.85
CA VAL A 37 3.04 8.83 -5.53
C VAL A 37 2.39 10.20 -5.36
N ILE A 38 3.07 11.26 -5.83
CA ILE A 38 2.62 12.64 -5.65
C ILE A 38 1.48 12.95 -6.63
N ARG A 39 1.66 12.63 -7.91
CA ARG A 39 0.66 12.96 -8.94
C ARG A 39 -0.62 12.13 -8.81
N GLU A 40 -0.51 10.89 -8.34
CA GLU A 40 -1.65 9.99 -8.21
C GLU A 40 -2.31 10.06 -6.82
N GLY A 41 -1.82 10.93 -5.92
CA GLY A 41 -2.45 11.19 -4.61
C GLY A 41 -2.29 10.06 -3.60
N PHE A 42 -1.24 9.24 -3.72
CA PHE A 42 -0.94 8.20 -2.73
C PHE A 42 -0.14 8.79 -1.57
N ASP A 43 -0.54 8.47 -0.33
CA ASP A 43 0.25 8.83 0.84
C ASP A 43 1.47 7.90 1.04
N CYS A 44 1.33 6.63 0.66
CA CYS A 44 2.40 5.64 0.77
C CYS A 44 2.34 4.56 -0.31
N VAL A 45 3.49 3.97 -0.62
CA VAL A 45 3.60 2.85 -1.56
C VAL A 45 4.47 1.74 -1.01
N VAL A 46 3.98 0.50 -1.15
CA VAL A 46 4.77 -0.70 -0.90
C VAL A 46 5.25 -1.27 -2.23
N ARG A 47 6.57 -1.33 -2.40
CA ARG A 47 7.26 -1.92 -3.56
C ARG A 47 8.09 -3.10 -3.09
N VAL A 48 8.19 -4.13 -3.91
CA VAL A 48 9.01 -5.32 -3.63
C VAL A 48 10.14 -5.35 -4.66
N GLY A 49 11.39 -5.48 -4.20
CA GLY A 49 12.57 -5.46 -5.05
C GLY A 49 13.62 -4.45 -4.58
N ALA A 50 14.73 -4.35 -5.30
CA ALA A 50 15.78 -3.39 -4.99
C ALA A 50 15.26 -1.96 -5.14
N LEU A 51 15.41 -1.15 -4.09
CA LEU A 51 15.14 0.29 -4.17
C LEU A 51 16.14 0.91 -5.15
N LYS A 52 15.65 1.52 -6.23
CA LYS A 52 16.48 2.48 -6.98
C LYS A 52 16.50 3.79 -6.19
N ASP A 53 17.67 4.40 -6.13
CA ASP A 53 17.90 5.64 -5.38
C ASP A 53 16.88 6.70 -5.80
N SER A 54 16.32 7.41 -4.82
CA SER A 54 15.14 8.26 -5.02
C SER A 54 15.46 9.67 -5.50
N GLY A 55 16.74 9.96 -5.79
CA GLY A 55 17.23 11.12 -6.55
C GLY A 55 16.70 12.47 -6.07
#